data_AF-A0A3G8R7S4-F1
#
_entry.id   AF-A0A3G8R7S4-F1
#
_cell.length_a   1.000
_cell.length_b   1.000
_cell.length_c   1.000
_cell.angle_alpha   90.00
_cell.angle_beta   90.00
_cell.angle_gamma   90.00
#
_symmetry.space_group_name_H-M   'P 1'
#
loop_
_entity.id
_entity.type
_entity.pdbx_description
1 polymer ?
#
loop_
_entity_poly.entity_id
_entity_poly.type
_entity_poly.pdbx_seq_one_letter_code
_entity_poly.pdbx_strand_id
1 'polypeptide(L)'
;MINEGLIHAQQLRRNDSKERVEWAVQFLKDSEGKHAKITAAKIAEISGLSRAVLYKTHLRTLWDTKYSSFTNLGINHDHLIEQQLKGLQDKLAHLELQLEKKEKQLERSFKENEREKLRARVYREDYEELKDRHQKLLYYNLKILRKLHIHGIDTKELDEIHNDFQKPYETDKK
;
A
#
# COMPACT_ATOMS: atom_id res chain seq x y z
N MET A 1 0.24 33.71 -63.23
CA MET A 1 0.55 32.47 -62.49
C MET A 1 2.06 32.37 -62.35
N ILE A 2 2.60 32.80 -61.21
CA ILE A 2 4.05 32.86 -60.98
C ILE A 2 4.37 31.77 -59.94
N ASN A 3 5.25 30.82 -60.31
CA ASN A 3 5.87 29.78 -59.46
C ASN A 3 5.21 28.40 -59.27
N GLU A 4 4.14 28.02 -59.98
CA GLU A 4 3.60 26.63 -59.87
C GLU A 4 4.64 25.56 -60.27
N GLY A 5 5.39 25.79 -61.35
CA GLY A 5 6.46 24.87 -61.77
C GLY A 5 7.61 24.77 -60.76
N LEU A 6 7.91 25.86 -60.05
CA LEU A 6 8.93 25.88 -58.99
C LEU A 6 8.48 25.07 -57.77
N ILE A 7 7.20 25.21 -57.38
CA ILE A 7 6.61 24.44 -56.28
C ILE A 7 6.62 22.95 -56.62
N HIS A 8 6.22 22.58 -57.83
CA HIS A 8 6.23 21.18 -58.27
C HIS A 8 7.65 20.60 -58.27
N ALA A 9 8.64 21.32 -58.80
CA ALA A 9 10.03 20.90 -58.78
C ALA A 9 10.59 20.74 -57.36
N GLN A 10 10.21 21.61 -56.43
CA GLN A 10 10.59 21.51 -55.02
C GLN A 10 9.93 20.29 -54.34
N GLN A 11 8.66 20.02 -54.63
CA GLN A 11 7.94 18.87 -54.10
C GLN A 11 8.58 17.56 -54.58
N LEU A 12 8.94 17.49 -55.86
CA LEU A 12 9.59 16.34 -56.47
C LEU A 12 10.95 16.05 -55.81
N ARG A 13 11.76 17.09 -55.57
CA ARG A 13 13.03 16.96 -54.83
C ARG A 13 12.84 16.53 -53.38
N ARG A 14 11.76 16.98 -52.72
CA ARG A 14 11.44 16.54 -51.35
C ARG A 14 11.07 15.06 -51.31
N ASN A 15 10.31 14.58 -52.29
CA ASN A 15 9.93 13.17 -52.37
C ASN A 15 11.13 12.28 -52.69
N ASP A 16 11.98 12.66 -53.66
CA ASP A 16 13.25 11.95 -53.93
C ASP A 16 14.13 11.86 -52.68
N SER A 17 14.22 12.95 -51.90
CA SER A 17 14.97 12.94 -50.64
C SER A 17 14.35 11.99 -49.60
N LYS A 18 13.02 11.86 -49.54
CA LYS A 18 12.34 10.93 -48.63
C LYS A 18 12.59 9.48 -49.02
N GLU A 19 12.40 9.16 -50.30
CA GLU A 19 12.60 7.80 -50.82
C GLU A 19 14.02 7.30 -50.56
N ARG A 20 15.04 8.16 -50.76
CA ARG A 20 16.43 7.82 -50.45
C ARG A 20 16.68 7.55 -48.97
N VAL A 21 16.03 8.30 -48.08
CA VAL A 21 16.16 8.10 -46.63
C VAL A 21 15.42 6.82 -46.19
N GLU A 22 14.22 6.58 -46.71
CA GLU A 22 13.46 5.36 -46.44
C GLU A 22 14.21 4.12 -46.91
N TRP A 23 14.77 4.17 -48.12
CA TRP A 23 15.61 3.11 -48.66
C TRP A 23 16.86 2.90 -47.81
N ALA A 24 17.57 3.96 -47.41
CA ALA A 24 18.75 3.84 -46.56
C ALA A 24 18.44 3.25 -45.18
N VAL A 25 17.30 3.64 -44.59
CA VAL A 25 16.81 3.08 -43.33
C VAL A 25 16.48 1.60 -43.47
N GLN A 26 15.83 1.21 -44.57
CA GLN A 26 15.47 -0.19 -44.82
C GLN A 26 16.72 -1.03 -45.07
N PHE A 27 17.65 -0.56 -45.89
CA PHE A 27 18.93 -1.21 -46.13
C PHE A 27 19.74 -1.43 -44.84
N LEU A 28 19.77 -0.44 -43.95
CA LEU A 28 20.42 -0.58 -42.64
C LEU A 28 19.75 -1.63 -41.76
N LYS A 29 18.42 -1.74 -41.80
CA LYS A 29 17.69 -2.78 -41.05
C LYS A 29 17.90 -4.17 -41.64
N ASP A 30 18.00 -4.27 -42.95
CA ASP A 30 18.22 -5.55 -43.64
C ASP A 30 19.66 -6.05 -43.45
N SER A 31 20.63 -5.15 -43.33
CA SER A 31 22.06 -5.48 -43.12
C SER A 31 22.45 -5.68 -41.65
N GLU A 32 22.03 -4.81 -40.73
CA GLU A 32 22.40 -4.85 -39.31
C GLU A 32 21.32 -5.48 -38.41
N GLY A 33 20.15 -5.79 -38.96
CA GLY A 33 19.00 -6.37 -38.26
C GLY A 33 17.97 -5.36 -37.75
N LYS A 34 16.83 -5.86 -37.24
CA LYS A 34 15.65 -5.04 -36.86
C LYS A 34 15.92 -3.96 -35.79
N HIS A 35 16.96 -4.11 -34.98
CA HIS A 35 17.33 -3.18 -33.90
C HIS A 35 18.61 -2.39 -34.20
N ALA A 36 18.98 -2.27 -35.47
CA ALA A 36 20.13 -1.48 -35.91
C ALA A 36 20.10 -0.05 -35.35
N LYS A 37 21.25 0.41 -34.85
CA LYS A 37 21.41 1.81 -34.43
C LYS A 37 21.56 2.68 -35.67
N ILE A 38 20.43 3.25 -36.12
CA ILE A 38 20.39 4.17 -37.24
C ILE A 38 20.92 5.54 -36.80
N THR A 39 21.97 6.01 -37.46
CA THR A 39 22.58 7.32 -37.18
C THR A 39 22.66 8.13 -38.47
N ALA A 40 22.62 9.47 -38.34
CA ALA A 40 22.69 10.37 -39.50
C ALA A 40 23.93 10.15 -40.37
N ALA A 41 25.05 9.71 -39.79
CA ALA A 41 26.28 9.40 -40.53
C ALA A 41 26.06 8.22 -41.49
N LYS A 42 25.52 7.10 -40.99
CA LYS A 42 25.21 5.91 -41.80
C LYS A 42 24.22 6.22 -42.92
N ILE A 43 23.17 6.98 -42.62
CA ILE A 43 22.19 7.37 -43.64
C ILE A 43 22.84 8.27 -44.70
N ALA A 44 23.71 9.21 -44.31
CA ALA A 44 24.38 10.09 -45.27
C ALA A 44 25.30 9.33 -46.24
N GLU A 45 26.01 8.31 -45.75
CA GLU A 45 26.86 7.44 -46.57
C GLU A 45 26.06 6.66 -47.62
N ILE A 46 24.88 6.15 -47.24
CA ILE A 46 24.04 5.30 -48.11
C ILE A 46 23.16 6.14 -49.06
N SER A 47 22.55 7.21 -48.56
CA SER A 47 21.60 8.04 -49.32
C SER A 47 22.26 9.10 -50.22
N GLY A 48 23.56 9.38 -50.00
CA GLY A 48 24.27 10.48 -50.66
C GLY A 48 23.76 11.88 -50.29
N LEU A 49 22.91 11.99 -49.27
CA LEU A 49 22.39 13.26 -48.77
C LEU A 49 23.33 13.84 -47.71
N SER A 50 23.43 15.18 -47.68
CA SER A 50 24.23 15.83 -46.64
C SER A 50 23.58 15.68 -45.26
N ARG A 51 24.42 15.61 -44.23
CA ARG A 51 23.97 15.47 -42.85
C ARG A 51 23.01 16.59 -42.42
N ALA A 52 23.19 17.81 -42.94
CA ALA A 52 22.30 18.94 -42.68
C ALA A 52 20.89 18.74 -43.26
N VAL A 53 20.76 18.06 -44.41
CA VAL A 53 19.46 17.77 -45.03
C VAL A 53 18.67 16.76 -44.19
N LEU A 54 19.35 15.76 -43.61
CA LEU A 54 18.72 14.72 -42.77
C LEU A 54 18.06 15.26 -41.50
N TYR A 55 18.50 16.43 -41.00
CA TYR A 55 17.90 17.08 -39.82
C TYR A 55 16.70 17.96 -40.13
N LYS A 56 16.31 18.12 -41.41
CA LYS A 56 15.05 18.78 -41.76
C LYS A 56 13.88 17.98 -41.20
N THR A 57 12.86 18.68 -40.71
CA THR A 57 11.71 18.11 -39.98
C THR A 57 11.06 16.91 -40.70
N HIS A 58 10.82 17.03 -42.01
CA HIS A 58 10.15 16.01 -42.84
C HIS A 58 10.99 14.77 -43.14
N LEU A 59 12.32 14.80 -42.93
CA LEU A 59 13.21 13.65 -43.09
C LEU A 59 13.60 13.08 -41.73
N ARG A 60 13.76 13.94 -40.73
CA ARG A 60 14.15 13.55 -39.38
C ARG A 60 13.12 12.61 -38.73
N THR A 61 11.84 12.81 -39.00
CA THR A 61 10.76 11.93 -38.54
C THR A 61 10.86 10.48 -39.07
N LEU A 62 11.56 10.26 -40.18
CA LEU A 62 11.67 8.94 -40.81
C LEU A 62 12.68 8.01 -40.12
N TRP A 63 13.64 8.56 -39.37
CA TRP A 63 14.74 7.79 -38.80
C TRP A 63 15.08 8.11 -37.33
N ASP A 64 14.74 9.31 -36.83
CA ASP A 64 14.98 9.70 -35.44
C ASP A 64 13.73 9.45 -34.59
N THR A 65 13.66 8.26 -34.00
CA THR A 65 12.52 7.83 -33.16
C THR A 65 12.27 8.77 -31.97
N LYS A 66 13.33 9.36 -31.41
CA LYS A 66 13.22 10.32 -30.29
C LYS A 66 12.60 11.64 -30.73
N TYR A 67 12.89 12.08 -31.96
CA TYR A 67 12.28 13.27 -32.53
C TYR A 67 10.80 13.05 -32.85
N SER A 68 10.45 11.91 -33.46
CA SER A 68 9.06 11.55 -33.75
C SER A 68 8.21 11.38 -32.48
N SER A 69 8.79 10.89 -31.38
CA SER A 69 8.09 10.89 -30.10
C SER A 69 7.81 12.32 -29.62
N PHE A 70 8.78 13.23 -29.67
CA PHE A 70 8.59 14.61 -29.20
C PHE A 70 7.49 15.38 -29.95
N THR A 71 7.34 15.17 -31.26
CA THR A 71 6.31 15.86 -32.05
C THR A 71 4.90 15.31 -31.82
N ASN A 72 4.77 14.04 -31.44
CA ASN A 72 3.48 13.39 -31.19
C ASN A 72 3.02 13.47 -29.72
N LEU A 73 3.90 13.86 -28.80
CA LEU A 73 3.64 13.89 -27.36
C LEU A 73 2.82 15.10 -26.90
N GLY A 74 2.71 16.17 -27.67
CA GLY A 74 2.07 17.43 -27.20
C GLY A 74 0.56 17.37 -26.92
N ILE A 75 -0.16 16.33 -27.34
CA ILE A 75 -1.64 16.26 -27.20
C ILE A 75 -2.08 15.02 -26.41
N ASN A 76 -1.40 13.88 -26.60
CA ASN A 76 -1.75 12.64 -25.92
C ASN A 76 -1.17 12.53 -24.49
N HIS A 77 -0.13 13.31 -24.18
CA HIS A 77 0.54 13.21 -22.89
C HIS A 77 -0.23 13.91 -21.77
N ASP A 78 -0.87 15.05 -22.07
CA ASP A 78 -1.68 15.81 -21.11
C ASP A 78 -2.90 15.01 -20.67
N HIS A 79 -3.61 14.36 -21.60
CA HIS A 79 -4.75 13.50 -21.27
C HIS A 79 -4.35 12.28 -20.43
N LEU A 80 -3.17 11.70 -20.68
CA LEU A 80 -2.63 10.61 -19.86
C LEU A 80 -2.30 11.09 -18.44
N ILE A 81 -1.71 12.28 -18.31
CA ILE A 81 -1.39 12.90 -17.02
C ILE A 81 -2.67 13.24 -16.25
N GLU A 82 -3.69 13.77 -16.91
CA GLU A 82 -5.00 14.06 -16.30
C GLU A 82 -5.68 12.78 -15.77
N GLN A 83 -5.65 11.69 -16.55
CA GLN A 83 -6.17 10.40 -16.09
C GLN A 83 -5.40 9.85 -14.89
N GLN A 84 -4.07 9.99 -14.88
CA GLN A 84 -3.24 9.57 -13.75
C GLN A 84 -3.50 10.42 -12.51
N LEU A 85 -3.62 11.75 -12.66
CA LEU A 85 -3.97 12.67 -11.59
C LEU A 85 -5.33 12.33 -10.98
N LYS A 86 -6.34 12.08 -11.83
CA LYS A 86 -7.66 11.66 -11.37
C LYS A 86 -7.61 10.33 -10.61
N GLY A 87 -6.90 9.34 -11.15
CA GLY A 87 -6.72 8.06 -10.48
C GLY A 87 -5.96 8.16 -9.14
N LEU A 88 -5.04 9.12 -9.00
CA LEU A 88 -4.36 9.40 -7.74
C LEU A 88 -5.27 10.12 -6.74
N GLN A 89 -6.11 11.06 -7.21
CA GLN A 89 -7.12 11.73 -6.39
C GLN A 89 -8.15 10.75 -5.83
N ASP A 90 -8.65 9.84 -6.66
CA ASP A 90 -9.62 8.82 -6.23
C ASP A 90 -9.00 7.88 -5.18
N LYS A 91 -7.72 7.53 -5.33
CA LYS A 91 -6.98 6.74 -4.34
C LYS A 91 -6.78 7.51 -3.03
N LEU A 92 -6.46 8.80 -3.09
CA LEU A 92 -6.34 9.65 -1.90
C LEU A 92 -7.67 9.70 -1.15
N ALA A 93 -8.77 10.00 -1.84
CA ALA A 93 -10.10 10.05 -1.23
C ALA A 93 -10.50 8.69 -0.61
N HIS A 94 -10.15 7.58 -1.27
CA HIS A 94 -10.39 6.25 -0.73
C HIS A 94 -9.57 5.98 0.54
N LEU A 95 -8.29 6.36 0.55
CA LEU A 95 -7.40 6.19 1.70
C LEU A 95 -7.84 7.06 2.88
N GLU A 96 -8.25 8.30 2.64
CA GLU A 96 -8.82 9.19 3.67
C GLU A 96 -10.06 8.58 4.32
N LEU A 97 -10.98 8.03 3.52
CA LEU A 97 -12.17 7.35 4.04
C LEU A 97 -11.81 6.11 4.87
N GLN A 98 -10.80 5.33 4.43
CA GLN A 98 -10.32 4.18 5.20
C GLN A 98 -9.70 4.62 6.52
N LEU A 99 -8.93 5.70 6.52
CA LEU A 99 -8.29 6.26 7.69
C LEU A 99 -9.35 6.71 8.71
N GLU A 100 -10.36 7.47 8.27
CA GLU A 100 -11.45 7.90 9.13
C GLU A 100 -12.21 6.71 9.77
N LYS A 101 -12.45 5.64 8.98
CA LYS A 101 -13.07 4.41 9.52
C LYS A 101 -12.20 3.75 10.58
N LYS A 102 -10.89 3.71 10.38
CA LYS A 102 -9.94 3.10 11.32
C LYS A 102 -9.80 3.93 12.59
N GLU A 103 -9.78 5.25 12.50
CA GLU A 103 -9.79 6.15 13.65
C GLU A 103 -11.05 5.96 14.51
N LYS A 104 -12.23 5.91 13.88
CA LYS A 104 -13.50 5.62 14.58
C LYS A 104 -13.49 4.24 15.25
N GLN A 105 -12.91 3.23 14.59
CA GLN A 105 -12.77 1.90 15.17
C GLN A 105 -11.84 1.93 16.39
N LEU A 106 -10.72 2.62 16.28
CA LEU A 106 -9.74 2.77 17.37
C LEU A 106 -10.35 3.50 18.57
N GLU A 107 -11.09 4.58 18.34
CA GLU A 107 -11.77 5.32 19.41
C GLU A 107 -12.80 4.46 20.14
N ARG A 108 -13.56 3.61 19.42
CA ARG A 108 -14.50 2.66 20.01
C ARG A 108 -13.79 1.63 20.88
N SER A 109 -12.74 0.99 20.35
CA SER A 109 -11.96 0.00 21.09
C SER A 109 -11.26 0.61 22.31
N PHE A 110 -10.78 1.85 22.21
CA PHE A 110 -10.21 2.57 23.35
C PHE A 110 -11.24 2.81 24.45
N LYS A 111 -12.43 3.30 24.10
CA LYS A 111 -13.53 3.48 25.06
C LYS A 111 -13.97 2.17 25.71
N GLU A 112 -14.01 1.08 24.95
CA GLU A 112 -14.36 -0.24 25.48
C GLU A 112 -13.31 -0.76 26.46
N ASN A 113 -12.03 -0.62 26.14
CA ASN A 113 -10.92 -0.98 27.01
C ASN A 113 -10.94 -0.17 28.32
N GLU A 114 -11.18 1.13 28.26
CA GLU A 114 -11.28 1.96 29.47
C GLU A 114 -12.46 1.52 30.36
N ARG A 115 -13.61 1.15 29.78
CA ARG A 115 -14.74 0.58 30.53
C ARG A 115 -14.38 -0.76 31.17
N GLU A 116 -13.62 -1.60 30.48
CA GLU A 116 -13.18 -2.89 31.01
C GLU A 116 -12.18 -2.72 32.16
N LYS A 117 -11.23 -1.79 32.05
CA LYS A 117 -10.32 -1.44 33.16
C LYS A 117 -11.07 -0.94 34.39
N LEU A 118 -12.10 -0.10 34.20
CA LEU A 118 -12.94 0.37 35.30
C LEU A 118 -13.69 -0.79 35.95
N ARG A 119 -14.31 -1.68 35.14
CA ARG A 119 -14.97 -2.90 35.65
C ARG A 119 -14.00 -3.79 36.43
N ALA A 120 -12.81 -4.04 35.89
CA ALA A 120 -11.79 -4.84 36.56
C ALA A 120 -11.32 -4.24 37.89
N ARG A 121 -11.27 -2.91 38.00
CA ARG A 121 -10.96 -2.22 39.26
C ARG A 121 -12.06 -2.46 40.30
N VAL A 122 -13.32 -2.24 39.94
CA VAL A 122 -14.46 -2.46 40.84
C VAL A 122 -14.51 -3.92 41.29
N TYR A 123 -14.36 -4.88 40.37
CA TYR A 123 -14.33 -6.30 40.73
C TYR A 123 -13.19 -6.66 41.69
N ARG A 124 -12.04 -6.00 41.58
CA ARG A 124 -10.92 -6.20 42.52
C ARG A 124 -11.29 -5.69 43.90
N GLU A 125 -11.85 -4.50 43.99
CA GLU A 125 -12.30 -3.89 45.25
C GLU A 125 -13.38 -4.77 45.92
N ASP A 126 -14.39 -5.19 45.17
CA ASP A 126 -15.45 -6.10 45.65
C ASP A 126 -14.87 -7.44 46.15
N TYR A 127 -13.89 -7.99 45.43
CA TYR A 127 -13.22 -9.23 45.82
C TYR A 127 -12.43 -9.08 47.12
N GLU A 128 -11.70 -7.97 47.28
CA GLU A 128 -10.95 -7.66 48.50
C GLU A 128 -11.90 -7.50 49.70
N GLU A 129 -13.01 -6.76 49.54
CA GLU A 129 -14.02 -6.64 50.58
C GLU A 129 -14.63 -8.00 50.97
N LEU A 130 -14.98 -8.81 49.98
CA LEU A 130 -15.58 -10.12 50.21
C LEU A 130 -14.60 -11.06 50.92
N LYS A 131 -13.32 -11.02 50.52
CA LYS A 131 -12.24 -11.76 51.17
C LYS A 131 -12.12 -11.36 52.65
N ASP A 132 -12.13 -10.07 52.96
CA ASP A 132 -12.06 -9.57 54.33
C ASP A 132 -13.27 -10.00 55.17
N ARG A 133 -14.47 -9.96 54.59
CA ARG A 133 -15.70 -10.44 55.26
C ARG A 133 -15.61 -11.94 55.57
N HIS A 134 -15.14 -12.75 54.62
CA HIS A 134 -14.96 -14.18 54.84
C HIS A 134 -13.89 -14.49 55.87
N GLN A 135 -12.76 -13.75 55.89
CA GLN A 135 -11.73 -13.91 56.91
C GLN A 135 -12.27 -13.59 58.31
N LYS A 136 -13.06 -12.52 58.47
CA LYS A 136 -13.72 -12.21 59.74
C LYS A 136 -14.68 -13.32 60.16
N LEU A 137 -15.50 -13.81 59.24
CA LEU A 137 -16.45 -14.90 59.52
C LEU A 137 -15.73 -16.19 59.93
N LEU A 138 -14.65 -16.54 59.24
CA LEU A 138 -13.80 -17.68 59.58
C LEU A 138 -13.24 -17.54 61.01
N TYR A 139 -12.73 -16.37 61.37
CA TYR A 139 -12.25 -16.09 62.72
C TYR A 139 -13.33 -16.28 63.78
N TYR A 140 -14.55 -15.75 63.55
CA TYR A 140 -15.67 -15.94 64.46
C TYR A 140 -16.06 -17.41 64.62
N ASN A 141 -16.14 -18.16 63.51
CA ASN A 141 -16.45 -19.58 63.53
C ASN A 141 -15.39 -20.39 64.29
N LEU A 142 -14.11 -20.12 64.06
CA LEU A 142 -13.01 -20.76 64.80
C LEU A 142 -13.07 -20.44 66.30
N LYS A 143 -13.44 -19.20 66.66
CA LYS A 143 -13.61 -18.80 68.06
C LYS A 143 -14.76 -19.54 68.74
N ILE A 144 -15.87 -19.74 68.03
CA ILE A 144 -17.02 -20.53 68.53
C ILE A 144 -16.62 -21.99 68.69
N LEU A 145 -15.98 -22.57 67.67
CA LEU A 145 -15.54 -23.97 67.68
C LEU A 145 -14.60 -24.25 68.86
N ARG A 146 -13.65 -23.35 69.14
CA ARG A 146 -12.79 -23.43 70.34
C ARG A 146 -13.60 -23.43 71.65
N LYS A 147 -14.63 -22.59 71.76
CA LYS A 147 -15.49 -22.56 72.96
C LYS A 147 -16.28 -23.85 73.14
N LEU A 148 -16.86 -24.37 72.05
CA LEU A 148 -17.59 -25.64 72.07
C LEU A 148 -16.69 -26.80 72.51
N HIS A 149 -15.45 -26.82 71.98
CA HIS A 149 -14.43 -27.79 72.34
C HIS A 149 -14.06 -27.72 73.84
N ILE A 150 -13.86 -26.52 74.40
CA ILE A 150 -13.62 -26.33 75.85
C ILE A 150 -14.79 -26.86 76.69
N HIS A 151 -16.02 -26.75 76.20
CA HIS A 151 -17.20 -27.28 76.87
C HIS A 151 -17.45 -28.79 76.65
N GLY A 152 -16.53 -29.50 75.98
CA GLY A 152 -16.59 -30.95 75.81
C GLY A 152 -17.60 -31.44 74.77
N ILE A 153 -18.08 -30.55 73.90
CA ILE A 153 -18.96 -30.92 72.77
C ILE A 153 -18.07 -31.49 71.65
N ASP A 154 -18.43 -32.66 71.10
CA ASP A 154 -17.66 -33.30 70.02
C ASP A 154 -17.77 -32.46 68.73
N THR A 155 -16.62 -31.97 68.26
CA THR A 155 -16.50 -31.09 67.07
C THR A 155 -15.82 -31.77 65.89
N LYS A 156 -15.53 -33.09 65.95
CA LYS A 156 -14.75 -33.80 64.93
C LYS A 156 -15.30 -33.65 63.51
N GLU A 157 -16.62 -33.73 63.34
CA GLU A 157 -17.29 -33.56 62.04
C GLU A 157 -17.14 -32.14 61.46
N LEU A 158 -16.93 -31.12 62.31
CA LEU A 158 -16.73 -29.73 61.89
C LEU A 158 -15.26 -29.44 61.53
N ASP A 159 -14.32 -30.15 62.15
CA ASP A 159 -12.88 -30.02 61.87
C ASP A 159 -12.48 -30.72 60.56
N GLU A 160 -13.16 -31.80 60.17
CA GLU A 160 -12.95 -32.48 58.88
C GLU A 160 -13.22 -31.55 57.68
N ILE A 161 -14.27 -30.71 57.78
CA ILE A 161 -14.63 -29.72 56.78
C ILE A 161 -13.52 -28.66 56.60
N HIS A 162 -12.80 -28.29 57.67
CA HIS A 162 -11.70 -27.32 57.59
C HIS A 162 -10.53 -27.81 56.73
N ASN A 163 -10.24 -29.11 56.77
CA ASN A 163 -9.13 -29.72 56.04
C ASN A 163 -9.41 -29.84 54.52
N ASP A 164 -10.67 -29.94 54.11
CA ASP A 164 -11.04 -29.97 52.70
C ASP A 164 -10.88 -28.60 52.01
N PHE A 165 -11.03 -27.49 52.74
CA PHE A 165 -10.82 -26.14 52.21
C PHE A 165 -9.34 -25.71 52.10
N GLN A 166 -8.40 -26.47 52.68
CA GLN A 166 -6.95 -26.21 52.55
C GLN A 166 -6.30 -26.88 51.34
N LYS A 167 -7.04 -27.73 50.61
CA LYS A 167 -6.53 -28.32 49.36
C LYS A 167 -6.38 -27.21 48.32
N PRO A 168 -5.19 -27.00 47.74
CA PRO A 168 -5.02 -26.03 46.67
C PRO A 168 -5.94 -26.41 45.51
N TYR A 169 -6.71 -25.46 45.00
CA TYR A 169 -7.43 -25.62 43.74
C TYR A 169 -6.39 -25.94 42.66
N GLU A 170 -6.35 -27.20 42.22
CA GLU A 170 -5.60 -27.58 41.02
C GLU A 170 -6.24 -26.79 39.87
N THR A 171 -5.54 -25.75 39.42
CA THR A 171 -5.92 -25.02 38.22
C THR A 171 -5.75 -26.00 37.05
N ASP A 172 -6.86 -26.55 36.56
CA ASP A 172 -6.90 -27.26 35.29
C ASP A 172 -6.41 -26.31 34.19
N LYS A 173 -5.12 -26.43 33.84
CA LYS A 173 -4.57 -25.90 32.61
C LYS A 173 -5.09 -26.78 31.47
N LYS A 174 -6.06 -26.29 30.71
CA LYS A 174 -6.33 -26.72 29.33
C LYS A 174 -6.18 -25.55 28.39
#